data_AF-A0A3M2CN29-F1
#
_entry.id   AF-A0A3M2CN29-F1
#
_cell.length_a   1.000
_cell.length_b   1.000
_cell.length_c   1.000
_cell.angle_alpha   90.00
_cell.angle_beta   90.00
_cell.angle_gamma   90.00
#
_symmetry.space_group_name_H-M   'P 1'
#
loop_
_entity.id
_entity.type
_entity.pdbx_description
1 polymer ?
#
loop_
_entity_poly.entity_id
_entity_poly.type
_entity_poly.pdbx_seq_one_letter_code
_entity_poly.pdbx_strand_id
1 'polypeptide(L)'
;MPGNTVSDQPGQPRPMLLADDATIPTVQVTWRSVGRDVTREGARPFAAPDDAEPFEGCNLSASVSLGGTRLEVGAGHPRGAVLRVEIRKTETHRAFFPGIDPGSSFRVEVRGVRFNQPVRVDPDTALVHLKYSLKDVEACSLPPSAANQFLLANQQDTLGGMVAAGVNATPGGLSGEPGRGSVEARVEADGSVTFAVVMPYALLRHLQDPWASDLPGTFFEPIRLHAEIEVLPVWAEPIVREHPPLDQPYERPTLED
;
A
#
# COMPACT_ATOMS: atom_id res chain seq x y z
N MET A 1 15.55 -28.43 16.85
CA MET A 1 15.16 -28.42 15.43
C MET A 1 16.43 -28.20 14.63
N PRO A 2 16.93 -29.19 13.87
CA PRO A 2 18.10 -28.98 13.02
C PRO A 2 17.72 -28.02 11.90
N GLY A 3 18.50 -26.94 11.74
CA GLY A 3 18.32 -25.97 10.67
C GLY A 3 18.57 -26.65 9.32
N ASN A 4 17.56 -26.68 8.45
CA ASN A 4 17.76 -26.97 7.04
C ASN A 4 18.59 -25.83 6.45
N THR A 5 19.91 -26.00 6.43
CA THR A 5 20.80 -25.25 5.55
C THR A 5 20.42 -25.64 4.12
N VAL A 6 19.61 -24.82 3.47
CA VAL A 6 19.38 -24.92 2.03
C VAL A 6 20.76 -24.78 1.39
N SER A 7 21.31 -25.89 0.90
CA SER A 7 22.59 -25.86 0.20
C SER A 7 22.38 -25.07 -1.08
N ASP A 8 23.06 -23.93 -1.20
CA ASP A 8 23.13 -23.12 -2.41
C ASP A 8 23.97 -23.88 -3.44
N GLN A 9 23.39 -24.94 -4.03
CA GLN A 9 24.05 -25.67 -5.12
C GLN A 9 23.97 -24.81 -6.40
N PRO A 10 25.10 -24.42 -6.97
CA PRO A 10 25.09 -23.66 -8.22
C PRO A 10 24.41 -24.48 -9.32
N GLY A 11 23.33 -23.93 -9.88
CA GLY A 11 22.58 -24.53 -11.00
C GLY A 11 21.21 -25.13 -10.64
N GLN A 12 20.81 -25.20 -9.36
CA GLN A 12 19.43 -25.53 -9.03
C GLN A 12 18.51 -24.30 -9.17
N PRO A 13 17.32 -24.44 -9.80
CA PRO A 13 16.34 -23.36 -9.86
C PRO A 13 15.93 -22.97 -8.44
N ARG A 14 16.17 -21.71 -8.05
CA ARG A 14 15.69 -21.20 -6.77
C ARG A 14 14.16 -21.10 -6.80
N PRO A 15 13.47 -21.46 -5.70
CA PRO A 15 12.02 -21.46 -5.68
C PRO A 15 11.46 -20.05 -5.87
N MET A 16 10.36 -19.96 -6.62
CA MET A 16 9.56 -18.74 -6.71
C MET A 16 9.01 -18.41 -5.32
N LEU A 17 9.05 -17.13 -4.95
CA LEU A 17 8.47 -16.66 -3.70
C LEU A 17 6.95 -16.72 -3.81
N LEU A 18 6.32 -17.52 -2.95
CA LEU A 18 4.88 -17.73 -2.93
C LEU A 18 4.34 -17.52 -1.52
N ALA A 19 3.09 -17.06 -1.46
CA ALA A 19 2.29 -17.05 -0.24
C ALA A 19 2.18 -18.47 0.33
N ASP A 20 2.29 -18.59 1.65
CA ASP A 20 1.83 -19.78 2.37
C ASP A 20 0.35 -19.58 2.72
N ASP A 21 -0.52 -20.27 1.98
CA ASP A 21 -1.97 -20.18 2.09
C ASP A 21 -2.56 -21.06 3.21
N ALA A 22 -1.71 -21.82 3.92
CA ALA A 22 -2.14 -22.60 5.09
C ALA A 22 -2.50 -21.69 6.28
N THR A 23 -2.09 -20.41 6.23
CA THR A 23 -2.40 -19.42 7.26
C THR A 23 -3.18 -18.26 6.67
N ILE A 24 -4.27 -17.89 7.34
CA ILE A 24 -5.11 -16.75 6.95
C ILE A 24 -4.59 -15.51 7.67
N PRO A 25 -4.15 -14.46 6.97
CA PRO A 25 -3.68 -13.25 7.62
C PRO A 25 -4.85 -12.52 8.28
N THR A 26 -4.52 -11.69 9.26
CA THR A 26 -5.48 -10.85 9.98
C THR A 26 -5.27 -9.40 9.58
N VAL A 27 -6.35 -8.70 9.22
CA VAL A 27 -6.31 -7.26 8.97
C VAL A 27 -6.98 -6.54 10.12
N GLN A 28 -6.30 -5.53 10.65
CA GLN A 28 -6.79 -4.62 11.67
C GLN A 28 -6.78 -3.19 11.13
N VAL A 29 -7.91 -2.49 11.27
CA VAL A 29 -8.05 -1.07 10.93
C VAL A 29 -8.45 -0.33 12.20
N THR A 30 -7.70 0.70 12.58
CA THR A 30 -7.92 1.46 13.82
C THR A 30 -7.92 2.96 13.55
N TRP A 31 -8.87 3.69 14.11
CA TRP A 31 -8.93 5.16 14.04
C TRP A 31 -9.52 5.72 15.32
N ARG A 32 -9.33 7.01 15.58
CA ARG A 32 -9.89 7.68 16.75
C ARG A 32 -11.24 8.31 16.42
N SER A 33 -12.27 8.08 17.24
CA SER A 33 -13.59 8.67 17.12
C SER A 33 -14.15 9.04 18.48
N VAL A 34 -14.60 10.28 18.63
CA VAL A 34 -15.13 10.85 19.87
C VAL A 34 -14.15 10.63 21.05
N GLY A 35 -12.86 10.85 20.79
CA GLY A 35 -11.80 10.71 21.77
C GLY A 35 -11.41 9.27 22.13
N ARG A 36 -11.92 8.25 21.43
CA ARG A 36 -11.64 6.83 21.70
C ARG A 36 -11.18 6.10 20.45
N ASP A 37 -10.35 5.08 20.63
CA ASP A 37 -9.94 4.24 19.51
C ASP A 37 -11.07 3.29 19.14
N VAL A 38 -11.35 3.22 17.84
CA VAL A 38 -12.27 2.30 17.21
C VAL A 38 -11.44 1.34 16.37
N THR A 39 -11.54 0.05 16.68
CA THR A 39 -10.83 -1.00 15.95
C THR A 39 -11.81 -1.91 15.23
N ARG A 40 -11.46 -2.29 14.00
CA ARG A 40 -12.11 -3.35 13.23
C ARG A 40 -11.06 -4.35 12.84
N GLU A 41 -11.33 -5.63 13.08
CA GLU A 41 -10.39 -6.71 12.87
C GLU A 41 -11.11 -7.93 12.29
N GLY A 42 -10.40 -8.69 11.45
CA GLY A 42 -10.92 -9.92 10.89
C GLY A 42 -9.86 -10.69 10.14
N ALA A 43 -10.03 -12.02 10.10
CA ALA A 43 -9.28 -12.89 9.21
C ALA A 43 -9.65 -12.55 7.75
N ARG A 44 -8.64 -12.43 6.89
CA ARG A 44 -8.79 -12.04 5.47
C ARG A 44 -7.99 -13.01 4.60
N PRO A 45 -8.61 -14.04 4.02
CA PRO A 45 -7.90 -14.92 3.09
C PRO A 45 -7.39 -14.10 1.90
N PHE A 46 -6.32 -14.60 1.27
CA PHE A 46 -5.84 -14.01 0.02
C PHE A 46 -6.94 -14.13 -1.04
N ALA A 47 -7.44 -13.00 -1.51
CA ALA A 47 -8.57 -12.95 -2.43
C ALA A 47 -8.45 -11.76 -3.37
N ALA A 48 -9.19 -11.81 -4.49
CA ALA A 48 -9.35 -10.63 -5.31
C ALA A 48 -10.11 -9.56 -4.51
N PRO A 49 -9.83 -8.27 -4.70
CA PRO A 49 -10.43 -7.27 -3.83
C PRO A 49 -11.95 -7.11 -3.96
N ASP A 50 -12.54 -7.54 -5.08
CA ASP A 50 -13.99 -7.53 -5.27
C ASP A 50 -14.70 -8.60 -4.42
N ASP A 51 -13.97 -9.58 -3.89
CA ASP A 51 -14.46 -10.63 -3.01
C ASP A 51 -14.33 -10.26 -1.51
N ALA A 52 -13.87 -9.04 -1.21
CA ALA A 52 -13.61 -8.60 0.16
C ALA A 52 -14.90 -8.37 0.94
N GLU A 53 -15.11 -9.15 2.00
CA GLU A 53 -16.24 -8.94 2.91
C GLU A 53 -16.09 -7.63 3.70
N PRO A 54 -17.19 -6.86 3.85
CA PRO A 54 -17.23 -5.71 4.73
C PRO A 54 -16.89 -6.08 6.17
N PHE A 55 -16.22 -5.19 6.89
CA PHE A 55 -16.20 -5.27 8.35
C PHE A 55 -17.58 -4.88 8.91
N GLU A 56 -18.01 -5.60 9.94
CA GLU A 56 -19.32 -5.38 10.55
C GLU A 56 -19.47 -3.95 11.09
N GLY A 57 -20.62 -3.34 10.79
CA GLY A 57 -21.00 -2.03 11.33
C GLY A 57 -20.14 -0.86 10.84
N CYS A 58 -19.44 -0.98 9.70
CA CYS A 58 -18.66 0.12 9.13
C CYS A 58 -18.67 0.12 7.60
N ASN A 59 -18.29 1.26 7.02
CA ASN A 59 -18.30 1.51 5.58
C ASN A 59 -17.02 1.04 4.87
N LEU A 60 -16.40 -0.04 5.34
CA LEU A 60 -15.13 -0.49 4.80
C LEU A 60 -15.06 -2.01 4.66
N SER A 61 -14.53 -2.47 3.54
CA SER A 61 -14.03 -3.83 3.36
C SER A 61 -12.51 -3.81 3.25
N ALA A 62 -11.88 -4.94 3.56
CA ALA A 62 -10.45 -5.10 3.38
C ALA A 62 -10.12 -6.42 2.72
N SER A 63 -9.10 -6.42 1.86
CA SER A 63 -8.51 -7.62 1.28
C SER A 63 -7.00 -7.60 1.42
N VAL A 64 -6.41 -8.79 1.42
CA VAL A 64 -4.97 -8.98 1.35
C VAL A 64 -4.68 -9.69 0.05
N SER A 65 -3.71 -9.21 -0.71
CA SER A 65 -3.26 -9.86 -1.93
C SER A 65 -1.74 -9.97 -1.93
N LEU A 66 -1.24 -11.06 -2.52
CA LEU A 66 0.18 -11.33 -2.68
C LEU A 66 0.51 -11.59 -4.14
N GLY A 67 1.66 -11.09 -4.57
CA GLY A 67 2.24 -11.36 -5.89
C GLY A 67 2.24 -10.15 -6.81
N GLY A 68 2.61 -10.40 -8.07
CA GLY A 68 2.80 -9.34 -9.07
C GLY A 68 4.08 -8.53 -8.86
N THR A 69 4.22 -7.52 -9.69
CA THR A 69 5.17 -6.41 -9.49
C THR A 69 4.48 -5.33 -8.66
N ARG A 70 5.21 -4.29 -8.25
CA ARG A 70 4.59 -3.04 -7.77
C ARG A 70 3.63 -2.51 -8.84
N LEU A 71 2.81 -1.50 -8.53
CA LEU A 71 1.80 -0.88 -9.41
C LEU A 71 2.03 -0.96 -10.94
N GLU A 72 3.27 -0.89 -11.42
CA GLU A 72 3.70 -1.17 -12.79
C GLU A 72 4.49 -2.49 -12.95
N VAL A 73 4.27 -3.17 -14.08
CA VAL A 73 5.09 -4.30 -14.54
C VAL A 73 6.55 -3.88 -14.68
N GLY A 74 7.41 -4.41 -13.81
CA GLY A 74 8.85 -4.16 -13.83
C GLY A 74 9.37 -3.17 -12.77
N ALA A 75 8.48 -2.51 -12.01
CA ALA A 75 8.89 -1.57 -10.97
C ALA A 75 9.32 -2.22 -9.63
N GLY A 76 9.23 -3.56 -9.54
CA GLY A 76 9.68 -4.35 -8.39
C GLY A 76 10.81 -5.30 -8.78
N HIS A 77 11.45 -5.91 -7.78
CA HIS A 77 12.48 -6.91 -7.97
C HIS A 77 11.91 -8.15 -8.68
N PRO A 78 12.61 -8.73 -9.66
CA PRO A 78 12.14 -9.90 -10.41
C PRO A 78 12.00 -11.18 -9.57
N ARG A 79 12.55 -11.18 -8.35
CA ARG A 79 12.43 -12.28 -7.38
C ARG A 79 11.56 -11.93 -6.16
N GLY A 80 11.03 -10.72 -6.12
CA GLY A 80 10.18 -10.26 -5.03
C GLY A 80 8.73 -10.65 -5.21
N ALA A 81 7.97 -10.39 -4.16
CA ALA A 81 6.52 -10.39 -4.17
C ALA A 81 6.03 -9.11 -3.50
N VAL A 82 4.90 -8.58 -3.96
CA VAL A 82 4.26 -7.45 -3.31
C VAL A 82 3.24 -7.97 -2.31
N LEU A 83 3.37 -7.54 -1.05
CA LEU A 83 2.31 -7.65 -0.05
C LEU A 83 1.47 -6.39 -0.10
N ARG A 84 0.18 -6.56 -0.42
CA ARG A 84 -0.78 -5.45 -0.49
C ARG A 84 -1.93 -5.70 0.48
N VAL A 85 -2.27 -4.67 1.24
CA VAL A 85 -3.53 -4.58 1.99
C VAL A 85 -4.37 -3.45 1.39
N GLU A 86 -5.56 -3.80 0.94
CA GLU A 86 -6.47 -2.85 0.31
C GLU A 86 -7.67 -2.59 1.22
N ILE A 87 -8.07 -1.32 1.33
CA ILE A 87 -9.29 -0.87 1.98
C ILE A 87 -10.19 -0.19 0.95
N ARG A 88 -11.46 -0.61 0.90
CA ARG A 88 -12.45 -0.06 -0.04
C ARG A 88 -13.70 0.41 0.69
N LYS A 89 -14.30 1.50 0.20
CA LYS A 89 -15.63 1.92 0.66
C LYS A 89 -16.70 0.96 0.17
N THR A 90 -17.55 0.50 1.08
CA THR A 90 -18.76 -0.27 0.69
C THR A 90 -19.81 0.64 0.05
N GLU A 91 -19.89 1.88 0.50
CA GLU A 91 -20.73 2.94 -0.05
C GLU A 91 -19.85 4.15 -0.35
N THR A 92 -19.71 4.49 -1.63
CA THR A 92 -18.73 5.49 -2.11
C THR A 92 -18.97 6.91 -1.58
N HIS A 93 -20.22 7.25 -1.27
CA HIS A 93 -20.64 8.56 -0.79
C HIS A 93 -20.46 8.77 0.72
N ARG A 94 -20.11 7.71 1.46
CA ARG A 94 -19.85 7.77 2.90
C ARG A 94 -18.35 7.82 3.16
N ALA A 95 -17.94 8.45 4.26
CA ALA A 95 -16.54 8.49 4.68
C ALA A 95 -15.99 7.08 4.93
N PHE A 96 -14.67 6.88 4.79
CA PHE A 96 -14.02 5.61 5.17
C PHE A 96 -14.19 5.30 6.67
N PHE A 97 -13.98 6.32 7.50
CA PHE A 97 -13.97 6.20 8.96
C PHE A 97 -15.05 7.11 9.57
N PRO A 98 -16.26 6.58 9.82
CA PRO A 98 -17.34 7.36 10.40
C PRO A 98 -16.92 7.98 11.74
N GLY A 99 -17.15 9.28 11.88
CA GLY A 99 -16.90 10.02 13.12
C GLY A 99 -15.43 10.13 13.52
N ILE A 100 -14.49 9.96 12.58
CA ILE A 100 -13.06 10.15 12.87
C ILE A 100 -12.79 11.56 13.41
N ASP A 101 -11.97 11.65 14.45
CA ASP A 101 -11.64 12.92 15.10
C ASP A 101 -10.84 13.81 14.13
N PRO A 102 -11.15 15.12 14.02
CA PRO A 102 -10.38 16.05 13.19
C PRO A 102 -8.89 16.03 13.53
N GLY A 103 -8.03 16.04 12.50
CA GLY A 103 -6.58 16.01 12.65
C GLY A 103 -6.00 14.69 13.17
N SER A 104 -6.81 13.65 13.35
CA SER A 104 -6.33 12.33 13.79
C SER A 104 -5.81 11.48 12.64
N SER A 105 -5.18 10.36 13.01
CA SER A 105 -4.66 9.36 12.08
C SER A 105 -5.46 8.06 12.17
N PHE A 106 -5.35 7.25 11.13
CA PHE A 106 -5.80 5.85 11.14
C PHE A 106 -4.60 4.93 10.93
N ARG A 107 -4.70 3.69 11.41
CA ARG A 107 -3.74 2.60 11.23
C ARG A 107 -4.41 1.47 10.46
N VAL A 108 -3.75 0.98 9.43
CA VAL A 108 -4.08 -0.30 8.78
C VAL A 108 -2.91 -1.24 9.02
N GLU A 109 -3.19 -2.42 9.54
CA GLU A 109 -2.19 -3.44 9.86
C GLU A 109 -2.64 -4.79 9.29
N VAL A 110 -1.71 -5.49 8.64
CA VAL A 110 -1.85 -6.88 8.25
C VAL A 110 -0.82 -7.71 9.03
N ARG A 111 -1.28 -8.79 9.65
CA ARG A 111 -0.46 -9.71 10.46
C ARG A 111 -0.56 -11.14 9.96
N GLY A 112 0.47 -11.94 10.25
CA GLY A 112 0.42 -13.39 10.04
C GLY A 112 0.59 -13.82 8.59
N VAL A 113 1.12 -12.95 7.73
CA VAL A 113 1.40 -13.29 6.33
C VAL A 113 2.62 -14.19 6.29
N ARG A 114 2.53 -15.38 5.69
CA ARG A 114 3.66 -16.31 5.56
C ARG A 114 4.03 -16.55 4.10
N PHE A 115 5.25 -17.00 3.91
CA PHE A 115 5.81 -17.35 2.61
C PHE A 115 6.42 -18.74 2.65
N ASN A 116 6.51 -19.39 1.48
CA ASN A 116 7.09 -20.73 1.31
C ASN A 116 8.61 -20.81 1.58
N GLN A 117 9.27 -19.70 1.92
CA GLN A 117 10.68 -19.61 2.24
C GLN A 117 10.96 -18.38 3.13
N PRO A 118 12.12 -18.32 3.83
CA PRO A 118 12.47 -17.15 4.62
C PRO A 118 12.57 -15.87 3.77
N VAL A 119 12.00 -14.79 4.29
CA VAL A 119 11.93 -13.50 3.61
C VAL A 119 12.56 -12.37 4.42
N ARG A 120 12.75 -11.25 3.74
CA ARG A 120 12.98 -9.92 4.30
C ARG A 120 12.01 -8.94 3.66
N VAL A 121 11.69 -7.87 4.38
CA VAL A 121 10.86 -6.76 3.88
C VAL A 121 11.74 -5.57 3.56
N ASP A 122 11.33 -4.75 2.60
CA ASP A 122 11.99 -3.48 2.27
C ASP A 122 11.02 -2.31 2.49
N PRO A 123 11.02 -1.68 3.69
CA PRO A 123 10.09 -0.58 4.00
C PRO A 123 10.19 0.62 3.08
N ASP A 124 11.34 0.85 2.43
CA ASP A 124 11.51 1.98 1.52
C ASP A 124 10.72 1.79 0.21
N THR A 125 10.33 0.56 -0.12
CA THR A 125 9.43 0.26 -1.26
C THR A 125 7.97 0.52 -0.94
N ALA A 126 7.65 0.82 0.32
CA ALA A 126 6.27 0.96 0.72
C ALA A 126 5.63 2.19 0.08
N LEU A 127 4.39 1.99 -0.36
CA LEU A 127 3.55 3.06 -0.87
C LEU A 127 2.11 2.88 -0.43
N VAL A 128 1.35 3.97 -0.50
CA VAL A 128 -0.10 3.95 -0.46
C VAL A 128 -0.62 4.53 -1.77
N HIS A 129 -1.40 3.76 -2.50
CA HIS A 129 -2.12 4.19 -3.69
C HIS A 129 -3.55 4.58 -3.30
N LEU A 130 -3.92 5.82 -3.60
CA LEU A 130 -5.25 6.36 -3.43
C LEU A 130 -5.94 6.39 -4.80
N LYS A 131 -7.09 5.73 -4.89
CA LYS A 131 -7.93 5.72 -6.09
C LYS A 131 -9.20 6.51 -5.84
N TYR A 132 -9.40 7.52 -6.67
CA TYR A 132 -10.53 8.42 -6.61
C TYR A 132 -11.60 8.07 -7.65
N SER A 133 -12.83 8.50 -7.42
CA SER A 133 -13.90 8.29 -8.40
C SER A 133 -13.71 9.21 -9.60
N LEU A 134 -13.92 8.68 -10.83
CA LEU A 134 -13.82 9.50 -12.04
C LEU A 134 -14.85 10.64 -12.05
N LYS A 135 -16.01 10.42 -11.44
CA LYS A 135 -17.06 11.44 -11.30
C LYS A 135 -16.58 12.63 -10.48
N ASP A 136 -15.88 12.40 -9.37
CA ASP A 136 -15.37 13.47 -8.52
C ASP A 136 -14.16 14.16 -9.17
N VAL A 137 -13.30 13.41 -9.87
CA VAL A 137 -12.22 13.97 -10.72
C VAL A 137 -12.81 14.94 -11.75
N GLU A 138 -13.87 14.51 -12.46
CA GLU A 138 -14.56 15.32 -13.46
C GLU A 138 -15.24 16.55 -12.83
N ALA A 139 -15.90 16.39 -11.68
CA ALA A 139 -16.52 17.50 -10.95
C ALA A 139 -15.50 18.57 -10.52
N CYS A 140 -14.27 18.16 -10.24
CA CYS A 140 -13.15 19.06 -9.95
C CYS A 140 -12.44 19.59 -11.20
N SER A 141 -12.92 19.28 -12.41
CA SER A 141 -12.30 19.66 -13.69
C SER A 141 -10.85 19.19 -13.84
N LEU A 142 -10.54 18.02 -13.28
CA LEU A 142 -9.21 17.40 -13.34
C LEU A 142 -9.14 16.37 -14.49
N PRO A 143 -7.96 16.12 -15.06
CA PRO A 143 -7.82 15.08 -16.08
C PRO A 143 -8.05 13.67 -15.48
N PRO A 144 -8.54 12.69 -16.26
CA PRO A 144 -8.78 11.32 -15.75
C PRO A 144 -7.56 10.65 -15.10
N SER A 145 -6.34 11.04 -15.48
CA SER A 145 -5.10 10.57 -14.87
C SER A 145 -4.96 10.95 -13.39
N ALA A 146 -5.65 11.99 -12.92
CA ALA A 146 -5.69 12.41 -11.52
C ALA A 146 -6.46 11.42 -10.61
N ALA A 147 -7.16 10.43 -11.18
CA ALA A 147 -7.85 9.40 -10.39
C ALA A 147 -6.91 8.54 -9.53
N ASN A 148 -5.59 8.61 -9.75
CA ASN A 148 -4.59 7.86 -9.02
C ASN A 148 -3.63 8.82 -8.34
N GLN A 149 -3.42 8.64 -7.03
CA GLN A 149 -2.38 9.34 -6.29
C GLN A 149 -1.55 8.40 -5.43
N PHE A 150 -0.28 8.75 -5.24
CA PHE A 150 0.67 7.91 -4.54
C PHE A 150 1.28 8.65 -3.34
N LEU A 151 1.34 7.98 -2.20
CA LEU A 151 2.13 8.40 -1.05
C LEU A 151 3.29 7.40 -0.95
N LEU A 152 4.53 7.87 -1.00
CA LEU A 152 5.71 6.98 -1.05
C LEU A 152 6.49 7.08 0.27
N ALA A 153 7.04 5.97 0.73
CA ALA A 153 7.99 5.97 1.84
C ALA A 153 9.30 6.64 1.43
N ASN A 154 9.88 6.20 0.31
CA ASN A 154 11.09 6.79 -0.25
C ASN A 154 10.78 8.04 -1.09
N GLN A 155 11.50 9.13 -0.85
CA GLN A 155 11.39 10.40 -1.58
C GLN A 155 11.94 10.32 -3.01
N GLN A 156 12.84 9.39 -3.28
CA GLN A 156 13.50 9.19 -4.58
C GLN A 156 12.86 8.07 -5.40
N ASP A 157 11.76 7.49 -4.92
CA ASP A 157 11.04 6.47 -5.66
C ASP A 157 10.23 7.11 -6.79
N THR A 158 10.55 6.74 -8.03
CA THR A 158 9.89 7.26 -9.22
C THR A 158 8.76 6.38 -9.71
N LEU A 159 8.60 5.17 -9.14
CA LEU A 159 7.72 4.11 -9.65
C LEU A 159 7.85 3.95 -11.16
N GLY A 160 9.08 3.76 -11.66
CA GLY A 160 9.31 3.61 -13.10
C GLY A 160 8.97 4.87 -13.91
N GLY A 161 8.96 6.06 -13.30
CA GLY A 161 8.62 7.32 -13.96
C GLY A 161 7.15 7.74 -13.85
N MET A 162 6.31 6.96 -13.16
CA MET A 162 4.91 7.31 -12.91
C MET A 162 4.74 8.47 -11.91
N VAL A 163 5.76 8.77 -11.12
CA VAL A 163 5.71 9.78 -10.05
C VAL A 163 5.97 11.19 -10.60
N ALA A 164 4.92 12.01 -10.58
CA ALA A 164 4.98 13.44 -10.77
C ALA A 164 4.65 14.14 -9.44
N ALA A 165 5.69 14.56 -8.73
CA ALA A 165 5.57 15.19 -7.41
C ALA A 165 4.63 16.40 -7.45
N GLY A 166 3.70 16.49 -6.50
CA GLY A 166 2.71 17.55 -6.42
C GLY A 166 1.57 17.46 -7.45
N VAL A 167 1.61 16.50 -8.37
CA VAL A 167 0.56 16.25 -9.36
C VAL A 167 -0.20 14.98 -8.99
N ASN A 168 0.48 13.84 -9.00
CA ASN A 168 -0.11 12.53 -8.69
C ASN A 168 0.64 11.80 -7.57
N ALA A 169 1.62 12.44 -6.93
CA ALA A 169 2.40 11.81 -5.88
C ALA A 169 2.86 12.79 -4.81
N THR A 170 2.99 12.26 -3.60
CA THR A 170 3.71 12.87 -2.47
C THR A 170 4.89 11.97 -2.12
N PRO A 171 6.07 12.15 -2.75
CA PRO A 171 7.28 11.46 -2.35
C PRO A 171 7.63 11.75 -0.89
N GLY A 172 8.01 10.73 -0.12
CA GLY A 172 8.19 10.84 1.34
C GLY A 172 6.89 11.06 2.12
N GLY A 173 5.72 10.90 1.49
CA GLY A 173 4.41 10.98 2.15
C GLY A 173 4.24 9.99 3.31
N LEU A 174 5.08 8.95 3.38
CA LEU A 174 5.10 7.93 4.44
C LEU A 174 6.42 7.93 5.25
N SER A 175 7.14 9.05 5.32
CA SER A 175 8.46 9.15 5.98
C SER A 175 8.44 9.05 7.51
N GLY A 176 7.27 9.19 8.15
CA GLY A 176 7.12 9.28 9.60
C GLY A 176 7.40 10.66 10.20
N GLU A 177 7.72 11.66 9.37
CA GLU A 177 7.84 13.05 9.81
C GLU A 177 6.49 13.65 10.26
N PRO A 178 6.48 14.74 11.06
CA PRO A 178 5.25 15.41 11.46
C PRO A 178 4.36 15.76 10.26
N GLY A 179 3.09 15.34 10.32
CA GLY A 179 2.10 15.55 9.24
C GLY A 179 2.23 14.57 8.06
N ARG A 180 3.17 13.62 8.11
CA ARG A 180 3.30 12.51 7.15
C ARG A 180 2.74 11.23 7.75
N GLY A 181 2.47 10.26 6.88
CA GLY A 181 2.22 8.88 7.31
C GLY A 181 3.52 8.19 7.71
N SER A 182 3.42 6.99 8.25
CA SER A 182 4.56 6.11 8.53
C SER A 182 4.25 4.68 8.09
N VAL A 183 5.31 3.94 7.81
CA VAL A 183 5.28 2.52 7.50
C VAL A 183 6.08 1.76 8.55
N GLU A 184 5.54 0.63 8.97
CA GLU A 184 6.22 -0.35 9.80
C GLU A 184 6.07 -1.71 9.13
N ALA A 185 7.19 -2.35 8.81
CA ALA A 185 7.17 -3.71 8.31
C ALA A 185 8.30 -4.52 8.94
N ARG A 186 7.99 -5.75 9.33
CA ARG A 186 8.97 -6.65 9.95
C ARG A 186 8.62 -8.11 9.70
N VAL A 187 9.65 -8.94 9.78
CA VAL A 187 9.52 -10.39 9.89
C VAL A 187 9.51 -10.73 11.37
N GLU A 188 8.45 -11.37 11.83
CA GLU A 188 8.25 -11.82 13.20
C GLU A 188 9.10 -13.06 13.51
N ALA A 189 9.24 -13.39 14.80
CA ALA A 189 10.04 -14.53 15.25
C ALA A 189 9.55 -15.90 14.70
N ASP A 190 8.28 -16.00 14.35
CA ASP A 190 7.66 -17.20 13.78
C ASP A 190 7.74 -17.25 12.23
N GLY A 191 8.49 -16.33 11.62
CA GLY A 191 8.68 -16.20 10.19
C GLY A 191 7.53 -15.52 9.44
N SER A 192 6.45 -15.12 10.13
CA SER A 192 5.39 -14.34 9.50
C SER A 192 5.80 -12.87 9.31
N VAL A 193 5.15 -12.19 8.37
CA VAL A 193 5.34 -10.76 8.09
C VAL A 193 4.18 -9.98 8.70
N THR A 194 4.54 -8.93 9.42
CA THR A 194 3.62 -7.86 9.83
C THR A 194 3.93 -6.62 9.01
N PHE A 195 2.90 -6.00 8.46
CA PHE A 195 2.99 -4.73 7.74
C PHE A 195 1.88 -3.80 8.22
N ALA A 196 2.25 -2.58 8.58
CA ALA A 196 1.34 -1.55 9.02
C ALA A 196 1.66 -0.20 8.39
N VAL A 197 0.61 0.56 8.11
CA VAL A 197 0.69 1.97 7.76
C VAL A 197 -0.12 2.79 8.75
N VAL A 198 0.44 3.91 9.19
CA VAL A 198 -0.28 4.92 9.98
C VAL A 198 -0.34 6.19 9.13
N MET A 199 -1.53 6.76 8.96
CA MET A 199 -1.71 7.93 8.10
C MET A 199 -2.59 8.97 8.77
N PRO A 200 -2.16 10.25 8.83
CA PRO A 200 -3.07 11.35 9.06
C PRO A 200 -4.23 11.29 8.06
N TYR A 201 -5.47 11.44 8.54
CA TYR A 201 -6.65 11.32 7.69
C TYR A 201 -6.66 12.36 6.56
N ALA A 202 -6.07 13.54 6.79
CA ALA A 202 -5.92 14.59 5.79
C ALA A 202 -5.10 14.15 4.56
N LEU A 203 -4.25 13.11 4.66
CA LEU A 203 -3.53 12.57 3.50
C LEU A 203 -4.42 11.78 2.54
N LEU A 204 -5.68 11.49 2.90
CA LEU A 204 -6.66 10.95 1.95
C LEU A 204 -7.24 12.03 1.03
N ARG A 205 -6.93 13.30 1.26
CA ARG A 205 -7.42 14.37 0.41
C ARG A 205 -6.65 14.40 -0.90
N HIS A 206 -7.37 14.58 -1.99
CA HIS A 206 -6.75 14.76 -3.29
C HIS A 206 -5.83 16.00 -3.30
N LEU A 207 -4.58 15.86 -3.78
CA LEU A 207 -3.61 16.97 -3.84
C LEU A 207 -4.12 18.22 -4.58
N GLN A 208 -4.98 18.02 -5.57
CA GLN A 208 -5.58 19.09 -6.38
C GLN A 208 -7.03 19.39 -5.98
N ASP A 209 -7.47 18.99 -4.79
CA ASP A 209 -8.80 19.28 -4.30
C ASP A 209 -9.00 20.81 -4.13
N PRO A 210 -9.96 21.42 -4.85
CA PRO A 210 -10.20 22.86 -4.80
C PRO A 210 -10.81 23.35 -3.48
N TRP A 211 -11.42 22.47 -2.67
CA TRP A 211 -12.20 22.89 -1.50
C TRP A 211 -11.38 23.12 -0.23
N ALA A 212 -10.09 22.78 -0.22
CA ALA A 212 -9.17 23.15 0.87
C ALA A 212 -9.54 22.64 2.29
N SER A 213 -10.44 21.66 2.42
CA SER A 213 -10.97 21.21 3.73
C SER A 213 -10.15 20.07 4.34
N ASP A 214 -9.94 20.10 5.65
CA ASP A 214 -9.37 19.01 6.46
C ASP A 214 -10.44 18.27 7.27
N LEU A 215 -11.71 18.69 7.16
CA LEU A 215 -12.82 18.09 7.86
C LEU A 215 -13.13 16.70 7.27
N PRO A 216 -13.30 15.67 8.10
CA PRO A 216 -13.49 14.34 7.57
C PRO A 216 -14.74 14.16 6.70
N GLY A 217 -14.59 13.51 5.55
CA GLY A 217 -15.69 13.21 4.62
C GLY A 217 -16.26 14.41 3.86
N THR A 218 -15.68 15.62 3.99
CA THR A 218 -16.14 16.84 3.30
C THR A 218 -15.19 17.30 2.20
N PHE A 219 -14.15 16.52 1.92
CA PHE A 219 -13.19 16.77 0.85
C PHE A 219 -13.26 15.66 -0.20
N PHE A 220 -12.54 15.87 -1.30
CA PHE A 220 -12.40 14.86 -2.36
C PHE A 220 -11.59 13.65 -1.83
N GLU A 221 -12.30 12.67 -1.26
CA GLU A 221 -11.75 11.45 -0.64
C GLU A 221 -11.74 10.28 -1.65
N PRO A 222 -10.75 9.36 -1.59
CA PRO A 222 -10.71 8.20 -2.46
C PRO A 222 -11.90 7.26 -2.22
N ILE A 223 -12.17 6.42 -3.21
CA ILE A 223 -13.12 5.30 -3.12
C ILE A 223 -12.44 4.00 -2.68
N ARG A 224 -11.12 3.93 -2.86
CA ARG A 224 -10.26 2.80 -2.49
C ARG A 224 -8.88 3.36 -2.14
N LEU A 225 -8.23 2.77 -1.14
CA LEU A 225 -6.79 2.88 -0.93
C LEU A 225 -6.18 1.49 -0.83
N HIS A 226 -4.93 1.34 -1.21
CA HIS A 226 -4.15 0.18 -0.79
C HIS A 226 -2.76 0.61 -0.36
N ALA A 227 -2.26 -0.04 0.69
CA ALA A 227 -0.87 0.01 1.09
C ALA A 227 -0.18 -1.22 0.53
N GLU A 228 1.02 -1.05 -0.02
CA GLU A 228 1.83 -2.17 -0.48
C GLU A 228 3.30 -2.01 -0.10
N ILE A 229 3.98 -3.14 0.05
CA ILE A 229 5.40 -3.25 0.33
C ILE A 229 5.98 -4.44 -0.43
N GLU A 230 7.24 -4.33 -0.83
CA GLU A 230 7.97 -5.43 -1.41
C GLU A 230 8.58 -6.37 -0.37
N VAL A 231 8.43 -7.66 -0.62
CA VAL A 231 8.96 -8.76 0.17
C VAL A 231 9.90 -9.57 -0.71
N LEU A 232 11.09 -9.85 -0.20
CA LEU A 232 12.15 -10.55 -0.94
C LEU A 232 12.56 -11.82 -0.19
N PRO A 233 12.97 -12.88 -0.91
CA PRO A 233 13.69 -13.97 -0.27
C PRO A 233 14.98 -13.43 0.38
N VAL A 234 15.37 -13.98 1.53
CA VAL A 234 16.60 -13.55 2.23
C VAL A 234 17.87 -13.66 1.38
N TRP A 235 17.88 -14.59 0.42
CA TRP A 235 18.99 -14.84 -0.50
C TRP A 235 19.01 -13.92 -1.73
N ALA A 236 17.93 -13.17 -1.98
CA ALA A 236 17.84 -12.29 -3.14
C ALA A 236 18.66 -11.03 -2.90
N GLU A 237 19.28 -10.52 -3.96
CA GLU A 237 20.00 -9.24 -3.92
C GLU A 237 19.09 -8.09 -3.47
N PRO A 238 19.64 -7.06 -2.80
CA PRO A 238 18.89 -5.84 -2.50
C PRO A 238 18.29 -5.21 -3.77
N ILE A 239 17.20 -4.49 -3.60
CA ILE A 239 16.62 -3.71 -4.70
C ILE A 239 17.60 -2.60 -5.07
N VAL A 240 18.14 -2.68 -6.28
CA VAL A 240 18.96 -1.61 -6.85
C VAL A 240 18.01 -0.64 -7.53
N ARG A 241 17.88 0.56 -6.97
CA ARG A 241 17.10 1.65 -7.58
C ARG A 241 18.02 2.38 -8.54
N GLU A 242 17.83 2.19 -9.84
CA GLU A 242 18.41 3.12 -10.81
C GLU A 242 17.71 4.47 -10.58
N HIS A 243 18.47 5.46 -10.15
CA HIS A 243 18.00 6.83 -10.11
C HIS A 243 18.20 7.41 -11.51
N PRO A 244 17.16 7.54 -12.35
CA PRO A 244 17.30 8.41 -13.50
C PRO A 244 17.66 9.81 -12.97
N PRO A 245 18.57 10.54 -13.62
CA PRO A 245 18.83 11.93 -13.26
C PRO A 245 17.50 12.68 -13.24
N LEU A 246 17.27 13.49 -12.20
CA LEU A 246 16.04 14.27 -11.99
C LEU A 246 15.67 15.18 -13.19
N ASP A 247 16.61 15.40 -14.11
CA ASP A 247 16.49 16.30 -15.26
C ASP A 247 16.08 15.61 -16.57
N GLN A 248 15.86 14.29 -16.60
CA GLN A 248 15.39 13.61 -17.80
C GLN A 248 13.87 13.45 -17.82
N PRO A 249 13.15 14.00 -18.82
CA PRO A 249 11.73 13.72 -18.98
C PRO A 249 11.56 12.22 -19.23
N TYR A 250 10.64 11.61 -18.47
CA TYR A 250 10.28 10.21 -18.69
C TYR A 250 9.61 10.05 -20.06
N GLU A 251 10.31 9.43 -21.00
CA GLU A 251 9.72 8.94 -22.24
C GLU A 251 9.03 7.61 -21.92
N ARG A 252 7.69 7.57 -22.03
CA ARG A 252 6.97 6.29 -21.98
C ARG A 252 7.55 5.37 -23.05
N PRO A 253 7.88 4.11 -22.72
CA PRO A 253 8.10 3.10 -23.74
C PRO A 253 6.86 3.08 -24.64
N THR A 254 7.04 3.42 -25.92
CA THR A 254 6.03 3.12 -26.92
C THR A 254 5.94 1.61 -27.01
N LEU A 255 4.76 1.07 -26.69
CA LEU A 255 4.41 -0.29 -27.08
C LEU A 255 4.48 -0.32 -28.61
N GLU A 256 5.59 -0.80 -29.15
CA GLU A 256 5.66 -1.21 -30.55
C GLU A 256 4.84 -2.51 -30.67
N ASP A 257 3.91 -2.51 -31.63
CA ASP A 257 2.97 -3.60 -31.95
C ASP A 257 3.65 -4.94 -32.29
#